data_AF-D6PKP0-F1
#
_entry.id   AF-D6PKP0-F1
#
_cell.length_a   1.000
_cell.length_b   1.000
_cell.length_c   1.000
_cell.angle_alpha   90.00
_cell.angle_beta   90.00
_cell.angle_gamma   90.00
#
_symmetry.space_group_name_H-M   'P 1'
#
loop_
_entity.id
_entity.type
_entity.pdbx_description
1 polymer ?
#
loop_
_entity_poly.entity_id
_entity_poly.type
_entity_poly.pdbx_seq_one_letter_code
_entity_poly.pdbx_strand_id
1 'polypeptide(L)'
;MIPSLIANIAGGVIAIDLGAQGPNFSVVSACASGSHAIGEAFHMMQRGLADVIFAGGSEAAVTRIGFAGFSSMKAMSTKFNHEPSRASRPFDADRDGFVMGEGQAF
;
A
#
# COMPACT_ATOMS: atom_id res chain seq x y z
N MET A 1 0.73 -20.98 3.91
CA MET A 1 1.38 -19.66 3.77
C MET A 1 1.56 -19.22 2.33
N ILE A 2 1.63 -20.12 1.33
CA ILE A 2 1.85 -19.69 -0.06
C ILE A 2 0.77 -18.71 -0.53
N PRO A 3 -0.55 -18.94 -0.35
CA PRO A 3 -1.56 -17.97 -0.77
C PRO A 3 -1.45 -16.65 0.01
N SER A 4 -1.29 -16.70 1.33
CA SER A 4 -1.26 -15.49 2.19
C SER A 4 -0.09 -14.53 1.92
N LEU A 5 0.86 -14.90 1.06
CA LEU A 5 2.04 -14.08 0.72
C LEU A 5 1.96 -13.50 -0.70
N ILE A 6 0.98 -13.90 -1.51
CA ILE A 6 0.87 -13.41 -2.89
C ILE A 6 0.10 -12.09 -2.89
N ALA A 7 0.71 -11.05 -3.43
CA ALA A 7 0.19 -9.67 -3.39
C ALA A 7 -1.23 -9.51 -3.96
N ASN A 8 -1.66 -10.37 -4.89
CA ASN A 8 -2.99 -10.28 -5.51
C ASN A 8 -4.11 -10.98 -4.74
N ILE A 9 -3.82 -11.64 -3.61
CA ILE A 9 -4.84 -12.39 -2.87
C ILE A 9 -5.84 -11.48 -2.18
N ALA A 10 -5.46 -10.24 -1.83
CA ALA A 10 -6.42 -9.25 -1.34
C ALA A 10 -7.57 -9.03 -2.35
N GLY A 11 -7.24 -8.77 -3.62
CA GLY A 11 -8.24 -8.65 -4.69
C GLY A 11 -9.01 -9.95 -4.94
N GLY A 12 -8.35 -11.10 -4.82
CA GLY A 12 -8.98 -12.43 -4.89
C GLY A 12 -10.06 -12.66 -3.84
N VAL A 13 -9.76 -12.39 -2.55
CA VAL A 13 -10.71 -12.55 -1.44
C VAL A 13 -11.88 -11.59 -1.58
N ILE A 14 -11.61 -10.32 -1.89
CA ILE A 14 -12.68 -9.33 -2.11
C ILE A 14 -13.60 -9.75 -3.26
N ALA A 15 -13.05 -10.27 -4.37
CA ALA A 15 -13.86 -10.74 -5.49
C ALA A 15 -14.75 -11.94 -5.11
N ILE A 16 -14.25 -12.86 -4.27
CA ILE A 16 -15.06 -13.97 -3.73
C ILE A 16 -16.20 -13.43 -2.87
N ASP A 17 -15.90 -12.53 -1.94
CA ASP A 17 -16.89 -11.97 -1.00
C ASP A 17 -17.99 -11.17 -1.72
N LEU A 18 -17.62 -10.44 -2.78
CA LEU A 18 -18.56 -9.64 -3.59
C LEU A 18 -19.23 -10.43 -4.72
N GLY A 19 -18.79 -11.67 -5.00
CA GLY A 19 -19.22 -12.42 -6.17
C GLY A 19 -18.81 -11.77 -7.51
N ALA A 20 -17.75 -10.96 -7.51
CA ALA A 20 -17.29 -10.22 -8.68
C ALA A 20 -16.53 -11.13 -9.66
N GLN A 21 -16.89 -11.06 -10.94
CA GLN A 21 -16.33 -11.91 -12.01
C GLN A 21 -15.63 -11.11 -13.14
N GLY A 22 -15.50 -9.79 -12.96
CA GLY A 22 -14.77 -8.92 -13.89
C GLY A 22 -13.25 -9.04 -13.75
N PRO A 23 -12.49 -8.08 -14.32
CA PRO A 23 -11.04 -8.03 -14.19
C PRO A 23 -10.58 -8.12 -12.72
N ASN A 24 -9.67 -9.05 -12.42
CA ASN A 24 -9.11 -9.24 -11.08
C ASN A 24 -7.59 -9.37 -11.15
N PHE A 25 -6.89 -8.35 -10.69
CA PHE A 25 -5.43 -8.28 -10.65
C PHE A 25 -4.98 -7.26 -9.59
N SER A 26 -3.67 -7.14 -9.40
CA SER A 26 -3.10 -6.15 -8.48
C SER A 26 -1.91 -5.46 -9.10
N VAL A 27 -1.84 -4.14 -8.88
CA VAL A 27 -0.74 -3.30 -9.34
C VAL A 27 0.28 -3.17 -8.21
N VAL A 28 1.55 -3.46 -8.50
CA VAL A 28 2.64 -3.40 -7.52
C VAL A 28 3.70 -2.44 -8.02
N SER A 29 3.76 -1.26 -7.40
CA SER A 29 4.69 -0.17 -7.75
C SER A 29 5.17 0.57 -6.50
N ALA A 30 5.49 -0.20 -5.45
CA ALA A 30 5.93 0.30 -4.15
C ALA A 30 4.95 1.33 -3.55
N CYS A 31 5.44 2.50 -3.13
CA CYS A 31 4.63 3.54 -2.50
C CYS A 31 3.53 4.12 -3.42
N ALA A 32 3.61 3.90 -4.74
CA ALA A 32 2.62 4.37 -5.71
C ALA A 32 1.53 3.33 -6.02
N SER A 33 1.57 2.13 -5.42
CA SER A 33 0.70 1.01 -5.78
C SER A 33 -0.79 1.35 -5.70
N GLY A 34 -1.24 1.98 -4.62
CA GLY A 34 -2.64 2.37 -4.46
C GLY A 34 -3.09 3.38 -5.53
N SER A 35 -2.28 4.41 -5.79
CA SER A 35 -2.60 5.42 -6.82
C SER A 35 -2.63 4.82 -8.23
N HIS A 36 -1.69 3.94 -8.57
CA HIS A 36 -1.73 3.26 -9.86
C HIS A 36 -2.89 2.27 -9.97
N ALA A 37 -3.29 1.58 -8.90
CA ALA A 37 -4.45 0.71 -8.92
C ALA A 37 -5.74 1.49 -9.22
N ILE A 38 -5.92 2.67 -8.61
CA ILE A 38 -7.05 3.56 -8.89
C ILE A 38 -6.99 4.08 -10.34
N GLY A 39 -5.81 4.48 -10.82
CA GLY A 39 -5.62 4.94 -12.20
C GLY A 39 -5.93 3.86 -13.24
N GLU A 40 -5.45 2.64 -13.03
CA GLU A 40 -5.74 1.51 -13.91
C GLU A 40 -7.23 1.16 -13.91
N ALA A 41 -7.88 1.17 -12.75
CA ALA A 41 -9.32 0.97 -12.66
C ALA A 41 -10.10 2.02 -13.46
N PHE A 42 -9.73 3.30 -13.31
CA PHE A 42 -10.30 4.39 -14.09
C PHE A 42 -10.14 4.15 -15.61
N HIS A 43 -8.94 3.79 -16.06
CA HIS A 43 -8.69 3.53 -17.47
C HIS A 43 -9.42 2.28 -18.01
N MET A 44 -9.58 1.24 -17.19
CA MET A 44 -10.36 0.06 -17.57
C MET A 44 -11.84 0.39 -17.76
N MET A 45 -12.42 1.17 -16.85
CA MET A 45 -13.79 1.66 -16.98
C MET A 45 -13.94 2.55 -18.22
N GLN A 46 -13.00 3.47 -18.44
CA GLN A 46 -12.98 4.35 -19.61
C GLN A 46 -12.93 3.58 -20.94
N ARG A 47 -12.27 2.42 -20.97
CA ARG A 47 -12.16 1.53 -22.13
C ARG A 47 -13.35 0.56 -22.27
N GLY A 48 -14.34 0.62 -21.37
CA GLY A 48 -15.50 -0.26 -21.39
C GLY A 48 -15.21 -1.71 -20.98
N LEU A 49 -14.15 -1.95 -20.20
CA LEU A 49 -13.77 -3.29 -19.74
C LEU A 49 -14.56 -3.75 -18.49
N ALA A 50 -15.14 -2.81 -17.74
CA ALA A 50 -16.03 -3.06 -16.62
C ALA A 50 -16.86 -1.80 -16.31
N ASP A 51 -18.08 -1.98 -15.78
CA ASP A 51 -18.95 -0.86 -15.36
C ASP A 51 -18.60 -0.33 -13.97
N VAL A 52 -18.07 -1.19 -13.11
CA VAL A 52 -17.66 -0.88 -11.73
C VAL A 52 -16.39 -1.67 -11.42
N ILE A 53 -15.42 -1.02 -10.78
CA ILE A 53 -14.18 -1.66 -10.32
C ILE A 53 -13.93 -1.25 -8.87
N PHE A 54 -13.64 -2.24 -8.03
CA PHE A 54 -13.15 -2.03 -6.67
C PHE A 54 -11.62 -1.87 -6.72
N ALA A 55 -11.10 -0.70 -6.34
CA ALA A 55 -9.70 -0.36 -6.55
C ALA A 55 -9.11 0.32 -5.32
N GLY A 56 -7.88 0.00 -4.97
CA GLY A 56 -7.26 0.56 -3.77
C GLY A 56 -5.91 -0.08 -3.47
N GLY A 57 -5.49 -0.02 -2.21
CA GLY A 57 -4.25 -0.60 -1.73
C GLY A 57 -4.32 -0.99 -0.26
N SER A 58 -3.52 -1.97 0.12
CA SER A 58 -3.35 -2.43 1.49
C SER A 58 -1.88 -2.74 1.75
N GLU A 59 -1.40 -2.47 2.96
CA GLU A 59 -0.04 -2.75 3.39
C GLU A 59 -0.01 -3.09 4.89
N ALA A 60 0.84 -4.06 5.26
CA ALA A 60 1.07 -4.52 6.63
C ALA A 60 2.58 -4.79 6.85
N ALA A 61 3.41 -3.83 6.43
CA ALA A 61 4.86 -3.96 6.42
C ALA A 61 5.53 -3.72 7.79
N VAL A 62 4.78 -3.38 8.85
CA VAL A 62 5.30 -3.11 10.21
C VAL A 62 5.69 -4.42 10.89
N THR A 63 6.74 -5.03 10.36
CA THR A 63 7.35 -6.26 10.83
C THR A 63 8.80 -5.97 11.23
N ARG A 64 9.40 -6.82 12.07
CA ARG A 64 10.81 -6.65 12.45
C ARG A 64 11.74 -6.58 11.23
N ILE A 65 11.52 -7.45 10.24
CA ILE A 65 12.35 -7.49 9.03
C ILE A 65 12.11 -6.28 8.13
N GLY A 66 10.85 -5.86 7.95
CA GLY A 66 10.50 -4.67 7.19
C GLY A 66 11.13 -3.42 7.81
N PHE A 67 10.92 -3.21 9.12
CA PHE A 67 11.46 -2.08 9.85
C PHE A 67 13.00 -2.04 9.83
N ALA A 68 13.66 -3.18 10.05
CA ALA A 68 15.12 -3.29 9.98
C ALA A 68 15.66 -2.97 8.58
N GLY A 69 15.00 -3.47 7.53
CA GLY A 69 15.36 -3.17 6.14
C GLY A 69 15.32 -1.67 5.83
N PHE A 70 14.20 -1.02 6.13
CA PHE A 70 14.03 0.42 5.92
C PHE A 70 14.97 1.29 6.78
N SER A 71 15.30 0.81 7.99
CA SER A 71 16.28 1.47 8.86
C SER A 71 17.71 1.37 8.30
N SER A 72 18.09 0.19 7.78
CA SER A 72 19.42 -0.06 7.19
C SER A 72 19.68 0.82 5.96
N MET A 73 18.64 1.05 5.14
CA MET A 73 18.71 1.98 4.01
C MET A 73 18.58 3.47 4.40
N LYS A 74 18.54 3.79 5.69
CA LYS A 74 18.45 5.17 6.23
C LYS A 74 17.19 5.92 5.79
N ALA A 75 16.06 5.22 5.62
CA ALA A 75 14.81 5.83 5.18
C ALA A 75 13.88 6.22 6.36
N MET A 76 14.07 5.60 7.52
CA MET A 76 13.24 5.79 8.72
C MET A 76 13.69 7.00 9.54
N SER A 77 12.74 7.70 10.17
CA SER A 77 13.05 8.65 11.25
C SER A 77 13.70 7.92 12.44
N THR A 78 14.73 8.52 13.03
CA THR A 78 15.51 7.91 14.13
C THR A 78 15.76 8.87 15.30
N LYS A 79 15.77 10.19 15.05
CA LYS A 79 16.02 11.21 16.09
C LYS A 79 14.88 11.37 17.09
N PHE A 80 13.66 10.98 16.72
CA PHE A 80 12.43 11.29 17.48
C PHE A 80 11.81 10.06 18.18
N ASN A 81 12.61 9.04 18.49
CA ASN A 81 12.11 7.82 19.17
C ASN A 81 11.46 8.09 20.54
N HIS A 82 11.86 9.17 21.23
CA HIS A 82 11.27 9.56 22.52
C HIS A 82 10.07 10.52 22.38
N GLU A 83 9.81 11.04 21.18
CA GLU A 83 8.71 11.96 20.87
C GLU A 83 8.02 11.55 19.54
N PRO A 84 7.43 10.35 19.46
CA PRO A 84 7.01 9.73 18.18
C PRO A 84 5.95 10.53 17.42
N SER A 85 5.06 11.24 18.13
CA SER A 85 4.05 12.11 17.52
C SER A 85 4.64 13.28 16.73
N ARG A 86 5.92 13.61 16.96
CA ARG A 86 6.64 14.66 16.24
C ARG A 86 7.51 14.10 15.10
N ALA A 87 7.66 12.79 14.95
CA ALA A 87 8.64 12.20 14.03
C ALA A 87 8.29 12.44 12.54
N SER A 88 7.02 12.28 12.16
CA SER A 88 6.56 12.57 10.80
C SER A 88 6.35 14.06 10.60
N ARG A 89 7.29 14.71 9.90
CA ARG A 89 7.31 16.16 9.68
C ARG A 89 7.71 16.54 8.25
N PRO A 90 6.85 16.27 7.25
CA PRO A 90 7.14 16.64 5.87
C PRO A 90 7.51 18.13 5.73
N PHE A 91 8.50 18.43 4.91
CA PHE A 91 9.00 19.79 4.61
C PHE A 91 9.66 20.56 5.77
N ASP A 92 9.64 20.02 7.00
CA ASP A 92 10.35 20.60 8.15
C ASP A 92 11.88 20.52 7.97
N ALA A 93 12.60 21.49 8.54
CA ALA A 93 14.06 21.58 8.46
C ALA A 93 14.76 20.42 9.19
N ASP A 94 14.16 19.92 10.27
CA ASP A 94 14.71 18.87 11.11
C ASP A 94 14.17 17.47 10.75
N ARG A 95 13.46 17.31 9.62
CA ARG A 95 13.01 15.99 9.13
C ARG A 95 14.19 15.06 8.90
N ASP A 96 14.05 13.79 9.29
CA ASP A 96 15.16 12.81 9.22
C ASP A 96 14.77 11.45 8.63
N GLY A 97 13.56 11.34 8.05
CA GLY A 97 13.05 10.11 7.44
C GLY A 97 11.54 10.02 7.56
N PHE A 98 10.93 8.97 7.02
CA PHE A 98 9.50 8.72 7.19
C PHE A 98 9.21 7.87 8.44
N VAL A 99 7.96 7.86 8.87
CA VAL A 99 7.45 6.94 9.91
C VAL A 99 6.61 5.89 9.19
N MET A 100 6.99 4.62 9.33
CA MET A 100 6.28 3.51 8.70
C MET A 100 4.87 3.38 9.29
N GLY A 101 3.87 3.31 8.42
CA GLY A 101 2.49 3.02 8.76
C GLY A 101 2.01 1.77 8.03
N GLU A 102 0.83 1.30 8.42
CA GLU A 102 0.12 0.18 7.81
C GLU A 102 -1.38 0.49 7.77
N GLY A 103 -2.10 -0.19 6.88
CA GLY A 103 -3.52 0.03 6.68
C GLY A 103 -3.96 -0.24 5.25
N GLN A 104 -5.19 0.16 4.94
CA GLN A 104 -5.82 -0.04 3.64
C GLN A 104 -6.78 1.10 3.29
N ALA A 105 -7.03 1.28 2.00
CA ALA A 105 -8.08 2.14 1.46
C ALA A 105 -8.54 1.60 0.10
N PHE A 106 -9.85 1.72 -0.17
CA PHE A 106 -10.52 1.30 -1.41
C PHE A 106 -11.59 2.32 -1.79
#